data_AF-A0A940FWY7-F1
#
_entry.id   AF-A0A940FWY7-F1
#
_cell.length_a   1.000
_cell.length_b   1.000
_cell.length_c   1.000
_cell.angle_alpha   90.00
_cell.angle_beta   90.00
_cell.angle_gamma   90.00
#
_symmetry.space_group_name_H-M   'P 1'
#
loop_
_entity.id
_entity.type
_entity.pdbx_description
1 polymer ?
#
loop_
_entity_poly.entity_id
_entity_poly.type
_entity_poly.pdbx_seq_one_letter_code
_entity_poly.pdbx_strand_id
1 'polypeptide(L)'
;MEHTPEGSGEAGGGAERLAAEIEPLGAEVAARIAEAIPAFDVDERTRSMLGAFVRQNADEVLNVLRGLPTSMTAARSAGLGLALGTDLPLEAIRGAFRIAKERFAERLRELAGDGEDVRLALARLDEAYARASESAAAEYRAAKGRLG
;
A
#
# COMPACT_ATOMS: atom_id res chain seq x y z
N MET A 1 46.52 21.17 -1.72
CA MET A 1 45.90 19.83 -1.77
C MET A 1 44.50 19.99 -1.24
N GLU A 2 43.55 20.18 -2.16
CA GLU A 2 42.14 20.27 -1.83
C GLU A 2 41.63 18.83 -1.65
N HIS A 3 41.20 18.51 -0.43
CA HIS A 3 40.43 17.29 -0.18
C HIS A 3 38.98 17.57 -0.57
N THR A 4 38.58 17.14 -1.75
CA THR A 4 37.16 16.92 -2.06
C THR A 4 36.70 15.67 -1.33
N PRO A 5 35.66 15.73 -0.47
CA PRO A 5 35.04 14.53 0.06
C PRO A 5 34.15 13.94 -1.03
N GLU A 6 34.62 12.85 -1.65
CA GLU A 6 33.81 12.00 -2.51
C GLU A 6 32.81 11.21 -1.66
N GLY A 7 31.54 11.21 -2.10
CA GLY A 7 30.62 10.10 -1.89
C GLY A 7 30.02 9.96 -0.49
N SER A 8 29.08 10.82 -0.13
CA SER A 8 28.13 10.55 0.96
C SER A 8 26.75 11.04 0.54
N GLY A 9 26.01 10.24 -0.23
CA GLY A 9 24.73 10.72 -0.78
C GLY A 9 23.69 9.72 -1.28
N GLU A 10 23.86 8.39 -1.15
CA GLU A 10 22.92 7.45 -1.82
C GLU A 10 22.27 6.36 -0.95
N ALA A 11 22.47 6.36 0.36
CA ALA A 11 21.87 5.34 1.25
C ALA A 11 20.51 5.74 1.86
N GLY A 12 19.96 6.91 1.51
CA GLY A 12 18.74 7.43 2.15
C GLY A 12 17.77 8.13 1.20
N GLY A 13 17.73 7.74 -0.08
CA GLY A 13 16.92 8.44 -1.10
C GLY A 13 15.80 7.61 -1.74
N GLY A 14 15.67 6.33 -1.42
CA GLY A 14 14.64 5.47 -2.03
C GLY A 14 13.22 5.85 -1.61
N ALA A 15 13.02 6.08 -0.32
CA ALA A 15 11.72 6.47 0.24
C ALA A 15 11.31 7.88 -0.22
N GLU A 16 12.28 8.79 -0.36
CA GLU A 16 12.13 10.18 -0.77
C GLU A 16 11.80 10.26 -2.26
N ARG A 17 12.48 9.46 -3.09
CA ARG A 17 12.13 9.31 -4.51
C ARG A 17 10.75 8.70 -4.68
N LEU A 18 10.39 7.68 -3.89
CA LEU A 18 9.04 7.12 -3.93
C LEU A 18 8.00 8.14 -3.48
N ALA A 19 8.30 8.94 -2.44
CA ALA A 19 7.41 9.99 -1.96
C ALA A 19 7.10 11.04 -3.03
N ALA A 20 8.07 11.38 -3.89
CA ALA A 20 7.87 12.31 -5.00
C ALA A 20 6.89 11.79 -6.06
N GLU A 21 6.69 10.47 -6.15
CA GLU A 21 5.84 9.82 -7.15
C GLU A 21 4.63 9.09 -6.56
N ILE A 22 4.43 9.16 -5.24
CA ILE A 22 3.45 8.29 -4.56
C ILE A 22 2.01 8.56 -5.03
N GLU A 23 1.69 9.81 -5.36
CA GLU A 23 0.36 10.21 -5.83
C GLU A 23 0.04 9.68 -7.23
N PRO A 24 0.87 9.92 -8.28
CA PRO A 24 0.63 9.32 -9.59
C PRO A 24 0.72 7.78 -9.54
N LEU A 25 1.59 7.22 -8.69
CA LEU A 25 1.66 5.78 -8.46
C LEU A 25 0.38 5.25 -7.82
N GLY A 26 -0.25 6.00 -6.91
CA GLY A 26 -1.54 5.66 -6.34
C GLY A 26 -2.64 5.58 -7.40
N ALA A 27 -2.68 6.52 -8.35
CA ALA A 27 -3.62 6.43 -9.47
C ALA A 27 -3.38 5.17 -10.33
N GLU A 28 -2.12 4.84 -10.60
CA GLU A 28 -1.74 3.62 -11.32
C GLU A 28 -2.16 2.35 -10.54
N VAL A 29 -1.95 2.31 -9.23
CA VAL A 29 -2.37 1.21 -8.36
C VAL A 29 -3.88 1.02 -8.41
N ALA A 30 -4.65 2.11 -8.34
CA ALA A 30 -6.10 2.04 -8.45
C ALA A 30 -6.54 1.46 -9.80
N ALA A 31 -5.91 1.87 -10.90
CA ALA A 31 -6.18 1.34 -12.23
C ALA A 31 -5.84 -0.17 -12.32
N ARG A 32 -4.67 -0.59 -11.83
CA ARG A 32 -4.27 -2.01 -11.79
C ARG A 32 -5.24 -2.86 -10.96
N ILE A 33 -5.75 -2.33 -9.85
CA ILE A 33 -6.75 -3.03 -9.03
C ILE A 33 -8.07 -3.17 -9.79
N ALA A 34 -8.56 -2.10 -10.42
CA ALA A 34 -9.81 -2.12 -11.18
C ALA A 34 -9.74 -3.08 -12.38
N GLU A 35 -8.60 -3.13 -13.07
CA GLU A 35 -8.35 -4.06 -14.18
C GLU A 35 -8.30 -5.52 -13.71
N ALA A 36 -7.54 -5.81 -12.65
CA ALA A 36 -7.36 -7.18 -12.17
C ALA A 36 -8.60 -7.73 -11.43
N ILE A 37 -9.42 -6.84 -10.88
CA ILE A 37 -10.58 -7.20 -10.07
C ILE A 37 -11.76 -6.35 -10.56
N PRO A 38 -12.48 -6.81 -11.61
CA PRO A 38 -13.53 -6.04 -12.28
C PRO A 38 -14.65 -5.57 -11.36
N ALA A 39 -14.82 -6.24 -10.23
CA ALA A 39 -15.78 -5.88 -9.20
C ALA A 39 -15.53 -4.47 -8.61
N PHE A 40 -14.33 -3.90 -8.75
CA PHE A 40 -14.05 -2.53 -8.31
C PHE A 40 -14.46 -1.44 -9.32
N ASP A 41 -14.77 -1.78 -10.58
CA ASP A 41 -15.15 -0.83 -11.62
C ASP A 41 -16.66 -0.73 -11.85
N VAL A 42 -17.44 -1.43 -11.03
CA VAL A 42 -18.88 -1.65 -11.27
C VAL A 42 -19.76 -0.41 -11.04
N ASP A 43 -19.35 0.51 -10.17
CA ASP A 43 -20.12 1.71 -9.83
C ASP A 43 -19.26 2.86 -9.27
N GLU A 44 -19.82 4.07 -9.24
CA GLU A 44 -19.12 5.28 -8.77
C GLU A 44 -18.73 5.23 -7.29
N ARG A 45 -19.56 4.64 -6.43
CA ARG A 45 -19.28 4.51 -5.00
C ARG A 45 -18.08 3.58 -4.80
N THR A 46 -18.07 2.43 -5.45
CA THR A 46 -16.98 1.46 -5.39
C THR A 46 -15.67 2.07 -5.91
N ARG A 47 -15.71 2.80 -7.03
CA ARG A 47 -14.54 3.55 -7.55
C ARG A 47 -14.03 4.62 -6.57
N SER A 48 -14.93 5.40 -5.97
CA SER A 48 -14.57 6.43 -5.00
C SER A 48 -13.90 5.83 -3.75
N MET A 49 -14.47 4.73 -3.23
CA MET A 49 -13.93 4.03 -2.07
C MET A 49 -12.59 3.34 -2.39
N LEU A 50 -12.42 2.79 -3.60
CA LEU A 50 -11.12 2.29 -4.06
C LEU A 50 -10.08 3.43 -4.10
N GLY A 51 -10.43 4.60 -4.63
CA GLY A 51 -9.55 5.76 -4.63
C GLY A 51 -9.14 6.18 -3.21
N ALA A 52 -10.07 6.16 -2.25
CA ALA A 52 -9.75 6.43 -0.85
C ALA A 52 -8.82 5.36 -0.26
N PHE A 53 -9.09 4.08 -0.51
CA PHE A 53 -8.23 2.97 -0.10
C PHE A 53 -6.80 3.13 -0.59
N VAL A 54 -6.61 3.45 -1.87
CA VAL A 54 -5.26 3.56 -2.45
C VAL A 54 -4.51 4.77 -1.90
N ARG A 55 -5.17 5.92 -1.71
CA ARG A 55 -4.54 7.08 -1.05
C ARG A 55 -4.05 6.74 0.36
N GLN A 56 -4.87 6.07 1.16
CA GLN A 56 -4.46 5.67 2.51
C GLN A 56 -3.33 4.62 2.49
N ASN A 57 -3.28 3.76 1.48
CA ASN A 57 -2.14 2.85 1.29
C ASN A 57 -0.86 3.61 0.97
N ALA A 58 -0.90 4.56 0.03
CA ALA A 58 0.23 5.38 -0.35
C ALA A 58 0.87 6.10 0.86
N ASP A 59 0.04 6.76 1.68
CA ASP A 59 0.49 7.46 2.88
C ASP A 59 1.17 6.51 3.89
N GLU A 60 0.55 5.35 4.12
CA GLU A 60 1.07 4.36 5.09
C GLU A 60 2.33 3.66 4.59
N VAL A 61 2.47 3.42 3.28
CA VAL A 61 3.70 2.92 2.67
C VAL A 61 4.85 3.88 2.97
N LEU A 62 4.66 5.19 2.77
CA LEU A 62 5.70 6.17 3.09
C LEU A 62 6.07 6.17 4.57
N ASN A 63 5.10 6.00 5.46
CA ASN A 63 5.35 5.92 6.89
C ASN A 63 6.18 4.67 7.24
N VAL A 64 5.87 3.51 6.67
CA VAL A 64 6.64 2.26 6.85
C VAL A 64 8.07 2.43 6.36
N LEU A 65 8.26 3.06 5.19
CA LEU A 65 9.58 3.28 4.60
C LEU A 65 10.44 4.25 5.42
N ARG A 66 9.83 5.26 6.05
CA ARG A 66 10.48 6.17 6.98
C ARG A 66 10.77 5.55 8.35
N GLY A 67 10.42 4.27 8.55
CA GLY A 67 10.58 3.57 9.82
C GLY A 67 9.67 4.10 10.93
N LEU A 68 8.60 4.82 10.56
CA LEU A 68 7.62 5.27 11.55
C LEU A 68 6.86 4.05 12.10
N PRO A 69 6.57 4.01 13.40
CA PRO A 69 5.82 2.93 14.01
C PRO A 69 4.35 3.04 13.58
N THR A 70 4.04 2.50 12.41
CA THR A 70 2.69 2.41 11.84
C THR A 70 2.35 0.96 11.56
N SER A 71 1.10 0.59 11.89
CA SER A 71 0.50 -0.72 11.59
C SER A 71 -0.34 -0.71 10.31
N MET A 72 -0.12 0.25 9.39
CA MET A 72 -0.98 0.48 8.22
C MET A 72 -2.47 0.65 8.61
N THR A 73 -2.72 1.31 9.74
CA THR A 73 -4.05 1.41 10.35
C THR A 73 -5.05 2.11 9.44
N ALA A 74 -4.62 3.15 8.72
CA ALA A 74 -5.50 3.89 7.83
C ALA A 74 -5.85 3.06 6.59
N ALA A 75 -4.85 2.40 5.98
CA ALA A 75 -5.05 1.48 4.86
C ALA A 75 -5.96 0.30 5.25
N ARG A 76 -5.75 -0.29 6.43
CA ARG A 76 -6.61 -1.31 7.02
C ARG A 76 -8.06 -0.83 7.16
N SER A 77 -8.26 0.34 7.75
CA SER A 77 -9.60 0.90 7.99
C SER A 77 -10.32 1.23 6.69
N ALA A 78 -9.59 1.75 5.70
CA ALA A 78 -10.14 1.99 4.37
C ALA A 78 -10.49 0.67 3.66
N GLY A 79 -9.65 -0.36 3.77
CA GLY A 79 -9.93 -1.69 3.22
C GLY A 79 -11.16 -2.35 3.87
N LEU A 80 -11.31 -2.22 5.19
CA LEU A 80 -12.51 -2.67 5.90
C LEU A 80 -13.75 -1.87 5.49
N GLY A 81 -13.64 -0.54 5.42
CA GLY A 81 -14.71 0.33 4.96
C GLY A 81 -15.17 -0.04 3.55
N LEU A 82 -14.24 -0.29 2.64
CA LEU A 82 -14.48 -0.80 1.29
C LEU A 82 -15.20 -2.14 1.32
N ALA A 83 -14.74 -3.10 2.14
CA ALA A 83 -15.37 -4.41 2.28
C ALA A 83 -16.81 -4.35 2.82
N LEU A 84 -17.08 -3.48 3.80
CA LEU A 84 -18.39 -3.38 4.46
C LEU A 84 -19.36 -2.46 3.71
N GLY A 85 -18.83 -1.45 3.02
CA GLY A 85 -19.62 -0.46 2.29
C GLY A 85 -19.91 -0.86 0.84
N THR A 86 -19.41 -2.00 0.38
CA THR A 86 -19.67 -2.56 -0.96
C THR A 86 -20.08 -4.03 -0.84
N ASP A 87 -20.63 -4.60 -1.90
CA ASP A 87 -20.95 -6.03 -1.99
C ASP A 87 -19.75 -6.89 -2.39
N LEU A 88 -18.53 -6.36 -2.27
CA LEU A 88 -17.32 -7.06 -2.67
C LEU A 88 -17.02 -8.23 -1.73
N PRO A 89 -16.55 -9.36 -2.28
CA PRO A 89 -16.07 -10.46 -1.47
C PRO A 89 -14.75 -10.07 -0.78
N LEU A 90 -14.51 -10.63 0.41
CA LEU A 90 -13.27 -10.41 1.16
C LEU A 90 -12.01 -10.70 0.33
N GLU A 91 -12.06 -11.68 -0.58
CA GLU A 91 -10.94 -12.02 -1.46
C GLU A 91 -10.61 -10.91 -2.47
N ALA A 92 -11.59 -10.10 -2.90
CA ALA A 92 -11.32 -8.91 -3.72
C ALA A 92 -10.51 -7.87 -2.93
N ILE A 93 -10.84 -7.68 -1.65
CA ILE A 93 -10.13 -6.75 -0.77
C ILE A 93 -8.70 -7.23 -0.50
N ARG A 94 -8.52 -8.53 -0.25
CA ARG A 94 -7.19 -9.16 -0.12
C ARG A 94 -6.37 -9.01 -1.41
N GLY A 95 -7.01 -9.19 -2.56
CA GLY A 95 -6.41 -8.94 -3.86
C GLY A 95 -5.96 -7.49 -4.02
N ALA A 96 -6.76 -6.51 -3.61
CA ALA A 96 -6.42 -5.10 -3.66
C ALA A 96 -5.19 -4.76 -2.80
N PHE A 97 -5.11 -5.27 -1.55
CA PHE A 97 -3.91 -5.12 -0.72
C PHE A 97 -2.67 -5.72 -1.38
N ARG A 98 -2.80 -6.92 -1.96
CA ARG A 98 -1.69 -7.61 -2.65
C ARG A 98 -1.18 -6.79 -3.85
N ILE A 99 -2.08 -6.31 -4.71
CA ILE A 99 -1.73 -5.52 -5.89
C ILE A 99 -1.06 -4.21 -5.49
N ALA A 100 -1.60 -3.51 -4.50
CA ALA A 100 -1.00 -2.28 -3.97
C ALA A 100 0.43 -2.54 -3.47
N LYS A 101 0.62 -3.55 -2.63
CA LYS A 101 1.93 -3.94 -2.11
C LYS A 101 2.92 -4.23 -3.22
N GLU A 102 2.55 -5.10 -4.16
CA GLU A 102 3.41 -5.52 -5.27
C GLU A 102 3.87 -4.31 -6.08
N ARG A 103 2.96 -3.38 -6.39
CA ARG A 103 3.31 -2.20 -7.18
C ARG A 103 4.21 -1.22 -6.42
N PHE A 104 3.90 -0.92 -5.15
CA PHE A 104 4.76 -0.04 -4.35
C PHE A 104 6.15 -0.65 -4.15
N ALA A 105 6.24 -1.96 -3.92
CA ALA A 105 7.50 -2.70 -3.80
C ALA A 105 8.30 -2.70 -5.11
N GLU A 106 7.65 -2.94 -6.24
CA GLU A 106 8.25 -2.84 -7.58
C GLU A 106 8.83 -1.45 -7.81
N ARG A 107 8.04 -0.39 -7.57
CA ARG A 107 8.51 0.98 -7.78
C ARG A 107 9.67 1.35 -6.86
N LEU A 108 9.64 0.90 -5.61
CA LEU A 108 10.75 1.12 -4.68
C LEU A 108 12.06 0.48 -5.19
N ARG A 109 12.00 -0.75 -5.72
CA ARG A 109 13.17 -1.41 -6.32
C ARG A 109 13.66 -0.70 -7.57
N GLU A 110 12.75 -0.26 -8.45
CA GLU A 110 13.11 0.51 -9.64
C GLU A 110 13.85 1.81 -9.28
N LEU A 111 13.42 2.48 -8.21
CA LEU A 111 13.99 3.75 -7.78
C LEU A 111 15.31 3.58 -7.01
N ALA A 112 15.42 2.56 -6.17
CA ALA A 112 16.49 2.44 -5.18
C ALA A 112 17.41 1.23 -5.37
N GLY A 113 17.13 0.37 -6.35
CA GLY A 113 17.84 -0.89 -6.58
C GLY A 113 17.56 -1.94 -5.49
N ASP A 114 18.41 -2.96 -5.41
CA ASP A 114 18.27 -4.10 -4.49
C ASP A 114 19.24 -4.04 -3.29
N GLY A 115 19.55 -2.84 -2.82
CA GLY A 115 20.41 -2.62 -1.66
C GLY A 115 19.86 -3.22 -0.36
N GLU A 116 20.69 -3.34 0.67
CA GLU A 116 20.29 -3.87 1.98
C GLU A 116 19.14 -3.07 2.61
N ASP A 117 19.21 -1.74 2.54
CA ASP A 117 18.17 -0.85 3.04
C ASP A 117 16.83 -1.07 2.34
N VAL A 118 16.86 -1.30 1.02
CA VAL A 118 15.65 -1.61 0.24
C VAL A 118 15.09 -2.96 0.65
N ARG A 119 15.93 -3.99 0.80
CA ARG A 119 15.48 -5.31 1.27
C ARG A 119 14.84 -5.24 2.65
N LEU A 120 15.41 -4.47 3.58
CA LEU A 120 14.85 -4.27 4.91
C LEU A 120 13.51 -3.51 4.85
N ALA A 121 13.43 -2.47 4.03
CA ALA A 121 12.21 -1.71 3.82
C ALA A 121 11.08 -2.55 3.22
N LEU A 122 11.41 -3.41 2.24
CA LEU A 122 10.48 -4.37 1.65
C LEU A 122 10.01 -5.42 2.66
N ALA A 123 10.89 -5.93 3.52
CA ALA A 123 10.50 -6.87 4.57
C ALA A 123 9.51 -6.22 5.57
N ARG A 124 9.74 -4.95 5.93
CA ARG A 124 8.81 -4.18 6.77
C ARG A 124 7.46 -3.97 6.08
N LEU A 125 7.46 -3.65 4.79
CA LEU A 125 6.22 -3.54 4.01
C LEU A 125 5.47 -4.86 3.95
N ASP A 126 6.15 -5.99 3.70
CA ASP A 126 5.55 -7.32 3.67
C ASP A 126 4.85 -7.65 4.98
N GLU A 127 5.51 -7.41 6.12
CA GLU A 127 4.94 -7.62 7.44
C GLU A 127 3.73 -6.71 7.71
N ALA A 128 3.85 -5.43 7.35
CA ALA A 128 2.80 -4.45 7.56
C ALA A 128 1.53 -4.78 6.76
N TYR A 129 1.68 -5.13 5.48
CA TYR A 129 0.57 -5.56 4.62
C TYR A 129 -0.08 -6.87 5.10
N ALA A 130 0.71 -7.84 5.55
CA ALA A 130 0.19 -9.10 6.08
C ALA A 130 -0.71 -8.85 7.31
N ARG A 131 -0.21 -8.08 8.28
CA ARG A 131 -0.96 -7.71 9.49
C ARG A 131 -2.24 -6.92 9.15
N ALA A 132 -2.14 -5.94 8.25
CA ALA A 132 -3.29 -5.14 7.84
C ALA A 132 -4.37 -5.97 7.15
N SER A 133 -3.99 -6.84 6.22
CA SER A 133 -4.90 -7.73 5.49
C SER A 133 -5.60 -8.74 6.41
N GLU A 134 -4.85 -9.36 7.33
CA GLU A 134 -5.40 -10.30 8.30
C GLU A 134 -6.36 -9.63 9.28
N SER A 135 -5.98 -8.45 9.79
CA SER A 135 -6.80 -7.70 10.72
C SER A 135 -8.09 -7.20 10.06
N ALA A 136 -8.02 -6.66 8.84
CA ALA A 136 -9.21 -6.27 8.07
C ALA A 136 -10.14 -7.47 7.81
N ALA A 137 -9.56 -8.63 7.47
CA ALA A 137 -10.32 -9.86 7.26
C ALA A 137 -11.02 -10.36 8.54
N ALA A 138 -10.35 -10.30 9.69
CA ALA A 138 -10.93 -10.68 10.98
C ALA A 138 -12.10 -9.76 11.34
N GLU A 139 -11.92 -8.44 11.20
CA GLU A 139 -12.97 -7.45 11.49
C GLU A 139 -14.16 -7.56 10.54
N TYR A 140 -13.91 -7.81 9.25
CA TYR A 140 -14.98 -8.06 8.27
C TYR A 140 -15.83 -9.27 8.66
N ARG A 141 -15.21 -10.41 9.00
CA ARG A 141 -15.93 -11.61 9.44
C ARG A 141 -16.74 -11.36 10.70
N ALA A 142 -16.16 -10.65 11.68
CA ALA A 142 -16.86 -10.30 12.90
C ALA A 142 -18.07 -9.38 12.64
N ALA A 143 -17.94 -8.42 11.72
CA ALA A 143 -19.03 -7.53 11.34
C ALA A 143 -20.15 -8.27 10.59
N LYS A 144 -19.82 -9.10 9.59
CA LYS A 144 -20.82 -9.89 8.86
C LYS A 144 -21.55 -10.89 9.77
N GLY A 145 -20.84 -11.52 10.71
CA GLY A 145 -21.44 -12.43 11.69
C GLY A 145 -22.40 -11.77 12.69
N ARG A 146 -22.41 -10.43 12.81
CA ARG A 146 -23.40 -9.68 13.61
C ARG A 146 -24.61 -9.23 12.80
N LEU A 147 -24.53 -9.29 11.47
CA LEU A 147 -25.56 -8.84 10.53
C LEU A 147 -26.42 -9.99 9.99
N GLY A 148 -26.01 -11.24 10.20
CA GLY A 148 -26.79 -12.45 9.94
C GLY A 148 -27.28 -13.08 11.23
#